data_AF-A0A1B6JG14-F1
#
_entry.id   AF-A0A1B6JG14-F1
#
_cell.length_a   1.000
_cell.length_b   1.000
_cell.length_c   1.000
_cell.angle_alpha   90.00
_cell.angle_beta   90.00
_cell.angle_gamma   90.00
#
_symmetry.space_group_name_H-M   'P 1'
#
loop_
_entity.id
_entity.type
_entity.pdbx_description
1 polymer ?
#
loop_
_entity_poly.entity_id
_entity_poly.type
_entity_poly.pdbx_seq_one_letter_code
_entity_poly.pdbx_strand_id
1 'polypeptide(L)'
;EEEQGLMRERLWKLVNNHTFFQHPDLIRVLRVHENVMAVMMNTLGRRAQAQSDTPQAGTGQEGESPPKEKDTSHEMVVACCRFLCYFCRTSRQNQKAMFDHLSFLLENSNILLARPSLRGSTPLDVAYSSVMENTELALALREHYLEKIAIYLSRCGLQSNSELVEKGYPDLGWDPVEGERYLDFLRFCVWVNGESVEENANLVIRLLIRRPECLGPALRGEGEG
;
A
#
# COMPACT_ATOMS: atom_id res chain seq x y z
N GLU A 1 -18.73 -13.48 -7.82
CA GLU A 1 -18.14 -12.43 -8.68
C GLU A 1 -19.11 -11.29 -8.98
N GLU A 2 -20.37 -11.57 -9.29
CA GLU A 2 -21.40 -10.53 -9.55
C GLU A 2 -21.53 -9.50 -8.42
N GLU A 3 -21.56 -9.93 -7.16
CA GLU A 3 -21.57 -9.04 -6.00
C GLU A 3 -20.35 -8.12 -5.95
N GLN A 4 -19.16 -8.64 -6.32
CA GLN A 4 -17.94 -7.84 -6.35
C GLN A 4 -18.00 -6.78 -7.45
N GLY A 5 -18.47 -7.15 -8.64
CA GLY A 5 -18.69 -6.21 -9.74
C GLY A 5 -19.66 -5.09 -9.37
N LEU A 6 -20.80 -5.45 -8.78
CA LEU A 6 -21.80 -4.49 -8.31
C LEU A 6 -21.23 -3.56 -7.24
N MET A 7 -20.48 -4.08 -6.28
CA MET A 7 -19.86 -3.26 -5.24
C MET A 7 -18.87 -2.24 -5.82
N ARG A 8 -18.00 -2.64 -6.76
CA ARG A 8 -17.07 -1.70 -7.42
C ARG A 8 -17.82 -0.58 -8.13
N GLU A 9 -18.89 -0.91 -8.85
CA GLU A 9 -19.74 0.07 -9.53
C GLU A 9 -20.38 1.06 -8.52
N ARG A 10 -20.89 0.55 -7.40
CA ARG A 10 -21.50 1.38 -6.34
C ARG A 10 -20.48 2.29 -5.67
N LEU A 11 -19.27 1.80 -5.37
CA LEU A 11 -18.19 2.63 -4.83
C LEU A 11 -17.81 3.77 -5.78
N TRP A 12 -17.70 3.47 -7.07
CA TRP A 12 -17.41 4.49 -8.07
C TRP A 12 -18.54 5.53 -8.17
N LYS A 13 -19.81 5.09 -8.17
CA LYS A 13 -20.97 5.99 -8.16
C LYS A 13 -21.00 6.91 -6.93
N LEU A 14 -20.58 6.42 -5.77
CA LEU A 14 -20.49 7.22 -4.54
C LEU A 14 -19.43 8.32 -4.67
N VAL A 15 -18.23 7.98 -5.14
CA VAL A 15 -17.16 8.98 -5.33
C VAL A 15 -17.52 9.97 -6.42
N ASN A 16 -18.18 9.54 -7.49
CA ASN A 16 -18.57 10.39 -8.62
C ASN A 16 -19.85 11.20 -8.36
N ASN A 17 -20.20 11.43 -7.10
CA ASN A 17 -21.36 12.24 -6.70
C ASN A 17 -20.86 13.55 -6.07
N HIS A 18 -21.42 14.70 -6.48
CA HIS A 18 -21.08 16.00 -5.89
C HIS A 18 -21.27 16.05 -4.36
N THR A 19 -22.27 15.36 -3.84
CA THR A 19 -22.57 15.26 -2.40
C THR A 19 -21.38 14.70 -1.62
N PHE A 20 -20.60 13.81 -2.23
CA PHE A 20 -19.42 13.20 -1.61
C PHE A 20 -18.37 14.24 -1.21
N PHE A 21 -18.18 15.27 -2.05
CA PHE A 21 -17.21 16.33 -1.83
C PHE A 21 -17.82 17.54 -1.11
N GLN A 22 -19.12 17.81 -1.30
CA GLN A 22 -19.82 18.93 -0.64
C GLN A 22 -20.11 18.66 0.84
N HIS A 23 -20.33 17.40 1.22
CA HIS A 23 -20.65 17.00 2.58
C HIS A 23 -19.69 15.87 3.05
N PRO A 24 -18.41 16.20 3.29
CA PRO A 24 -17.37 15.22 3.61
C PRO A 24 -17.68 14.39 4.88
N ASP A 25 -18.45 14.97 5.81
CA ASP A 25 -18.81 14.31 7.07
C ASP A 25 -19.84 13.20 6.90
N LEU A 26 -20.66 13.23 5.84
CA LEU A 26 -21.75 12.27 5.66
C LEU A 26 -21.24 10.84 5.55
N ILE A 27 -20.18 10.63 4.76
CA ILE A 27 -19.53 9.32 4.55
C ILE A 27 -18.90 8.81 5.85
N ARG A 28 -18.43 9.73 6.70
CA ARG A 28 -17.84 9.41 8.00
C ARG A 28 -18.92 9.05 9.03
N VAL A 29 -19.96 9.88 9.17
CA VAL A 29 -21.08 9.67 10.10
C VAL A 29 -21.84 8.38 9.79
N LEU A 30 -22.04 8.07 8.50
CA LEU A 30 -22.65 6.81 8.05
C LEU A 30 -21.70 5.61 8.12
N ARG A 31 -20.45 5.79 8.55
CA ARG A 31 -19.41 4.74 8.70
C ARG A 31 -19.18 3.93 7.41
N VAL A 32 -19.37 4.58 6.25
CA VAL A 32 -19.18 3.92 4.94
C VAL A 32 -17.71 3.52 4.75
N HIS A 33 -16.78 4.38 5.17
CA HIS A 33 -15.33 4.10 5.13
C HIS A 33 -14.94 2.83 5.90
N GLU A 34 -15.56 2.58 7.06
CA GLU A 34 -15.32 1.36 7.85
C GLU A 34 -15.83 0.11 7.14
N ASN A 35 -17.02 0.19 6.53
CA ASN A 35 -17.57 -0.91 5.73
C ASN A 35 -16.66 -1.24 4.53
N VAL A 36 -16.15 -0.21 3.84
CA VAL A 36 -15.21 -0.39 2.73
C VAL A 36 -13.88 -1.00 3.21
N MET A 37 -13.37 -0.53 4.35
CA MET A 37 -12.20 -1.14 5.00
C MET A 37 -12.45 -2.62 5.34
N ALA A 38 -13.59 -2.96 5.94
CA ALA A 38 -13.93 -4.33 6.28
C ALA A 38 -14.01 -5.24 5.04
N VAL A 39 -14.59 -4.76 3.94
CA VAL A 39 -14.60 -5.51 2.67
C VAL A 39 -13.20 -5.70 2.11
N MET A 40 -12.36 -4.67 2.16
CA MET A 40 -10.96 -4.77 1.74
C MET A 40 -10.21 -5.81 2.59
N MET A 41 -10.32 -5.74 3.92
CA MET A 41 -9.71 -6.70 4.86
C MET A 41 -10.15 -8.14 4.55
N ASN A 42 -11.45 -8.37 4.36
CA ASN A 42 -12.00 -9.69 4.06
C ASN A 42 -11.51 -10.22 2.71
N THR A 43 -11.39 -9.35 1.70
CA THR A 43 -10.90 -9.73 0.38
C THR A 43 -9.41 -10.11 0.43
N LEU A 44 -8.61 -9.37 1.21
CA LEU A 44 -7.20 -9.68 1.46
C LEU A 44 -7.03 -10.98 2.25
N GLY A 45 -7.84 -11.20 3.29
CA GLY A 45 -7.82 -12.43 4.08
C GLY A 45 -8.18 -13.68 3.28
N ARG A 46 -9.21 -13.61 2.43
CA ARG A 46 -9.59 -14.71 1.52
C ARG A 46 -8.47 -15.03 0.53
N ARG A 47 -7.80 -14.00 -0.01
CA ARG A 47 -6.65 -14.19 -0.90
C ARG A 47 -5.50 -14.89 -0.19
N ALA A 48 -5.17 -14.48 1.04
CA ALA A 48 -4.09 -15.10 1.80
C ALA A 48 -4.36 -16.59 2.06
N GLN A 49 -5.60 -16.96 2.40
CA GLN A 49 -6.03 -18.36 2.59
C GLN A 49 -5.93 -19.18 1.29
N ALA A 50 -6.40 -18.63 0.17
CA ALA A 50 -6.32 -19.30 -1.13
C ALA A 50 -4.86 -19.57 -1.57
N GLN A 51 -3.93 -18.68 -1.20
CA GLN A 51 -2.51 -18.85 -1.48
C GLN A 51 -1.82 -19.85 -0.53
N SER A 52 -2.32 -20.05 0.69
CA SER A 52 -1.78 -21.05 1.63
C SER A 52 -2.26 -22.48 1.33
N ASP A 53 -3.44 -22.64 0.72
CA ASP A 53 -4.03 -23.95 0.40
C ASP A 53 -3.48 -24.57 -0.91
N THR A 54 -2.48 -23.93 -1.54
CA THR A 54 -1.78 -24.51 -2.70
C THR A 54 -0.47 -25.17 -2.23
N PRO A 55 -0.38 -26.51 -2.12
CA PRO A 55 0.89 -27.15 -1.80
C PRO A 55 1.90 -26.93 -2.93
N GLN A 56 3.13 -26.56 -2.57
CA GLN A 56 4.28 -26.56 -3.47
C GLN A 56 4.34 -27.91 -4.20
N ALA A 57 4.34 -27.85 -5.53
CA ALA A 57 4.26 -29.01 -6.41
C ALA A 57 5.41 -30.01 -6.16
N GLY A 58 5.05 -31.21 -5.72
CA GLY A 58 5.79 -32.43 -6.00
C GLY A 58 5.36 -32.98 -7.36
N THR A 59 6.28 -32.93 -8.32
CA THR A 59 6.40 -33.72 -9.55
C THR A 59 5.18 -34.51 -10.08
N GLY A 60 4.70 -34.09 -11.26
CA GLY A 60 4.28 -34.99 -12.34
C GLY A 60 2.84 -35.50 -12.33
N GLN A 61 1.97 -34.87 -13.12
CA GLN A 61 1.09 -35.53 -14.10
C GLN A 61 0.30 -34.47 -14.90
N GLU A 62 0.33 -34.62 -16.22
CA GLU A 62 -0.52 -33.90 -17.16
C GLU A 62 -1.99 -34.25 -16.90
N GLY A 63 -2.79 -33.25 -16.52
CA GLY A 63 -4.22 -33.37 -16.33
C GLY A 63 -4.84 -31.99 -16.43
N GLU A 64 -5.78 -31.84 -17.35
CA GLU A 64 -6.53 -30.64 -17.73
C GLU A 64 -6.64 -29.59 -16.62
N SER A 65 -6.01 -28.42 -16.84
CA SER A 65 -6.25 -27.25 -16.03
C SER A 65 -7.73 -26.87 -16.14
N PRO A 66 -8.51 -26.86 -15.04
CA PRO A 66 -9.86 -26.29 -15.08
C PRO A 66 -9.77 -24.81 -15.49
N PRO A 67 -10.82 -24.23 -16.08
CA PRO A 67 -10.77 -22.84 -16.53
C PRO A 67 -10.37 -21.96 -15.34
N LYS A 68 -9.27 -21.22 -15.48
CA LYS A 68 -8.87 -20.21 -14.50
C LYS A 68 -9.98 -19.16 -14.44
N GLU A 69 -10.94 -19.35 -13.53
CA GLU A 69 -11.90 -18.33 -13.12
C GLU A 69 -11.09 -17.08 -12.74
N LYS A 70 -11.51 -15.94 -13.29
CA LYS A 70 -10.71 -14.73 -13.29
C LYS A 70 -10.79 -14.09 -11.91
N ASP A 71 -9.86 -14.42 -11.01
CA ASP A 71 -9.84 -13.87 -9.64
C ASP A 71 -9.90 -12.32 -9.64
N THR A 72 -11.09 -11.77 -9.41
CA THR A 72 -11.36 -10.33 -9.39
C THR A 72 -11.11 -9.69 -8.03
N SER A 73 -10.55 -10.44 -7.07
CA SER A 73 -10.23 -9.95 -5.71
C SER A 73 -9.30 -8.75 -5.74
N HIS A 74 -8.32 -8.72 -6.65
CA HIS A 74 -7.43 -7.59 -6.80
C HIS A 74 -8.15 -6.33 -7.31
N GLU A 75 -9.12 -6.47 -8.21
CA GLU A 75 -9.94 -5.34 -8.70
C GLU A 75 -10.81 -4.76 -7.57
N MET A 76 -11.31 -5.62 -6.68
CA MET A 76 -12.03 -5.18 -5.48
C MET A 76 -11.13 -4.37 -4.55
N VAL A 77 -9.92 -4.85 -4.26
CA VAL A 77 -8.94 -4.12 -3.41
C VAL A 77 -8.62 -2.76 -4.01
N VAL A 78 -8.38 -2.69 -5.34
CA VAL A 78 -8.14 -1.43 -6.06
C VAL A 78 -9.31 -0.47 -5.90
N ALA A 79 -10.54 -0.93 -6.08
CA ALA A 79 -11.74 -0.09 -5.94
C ALA A 79 -11.90 0.44 -4.51
N CYS A 80 -11.66 -0.40 -3.50
CA CYS A 80 -11.69 0.00 -2.09
C CYS A 80 -10.61 1.04 -1.79
N CYS A 81 -9.36 0.79 -2.18
CA CYS A 81 -8.25 1.72 -1.94
C CYS A 81 -8.52 3.07 -2.61
N ARG A 82 -8.98 3.06 -3.87
CA ARG A 82 -9.32 4.29 -4.59
C ARG A 82 -10.41 5.09 -3.87
N PHE A 83 -11.48 4.44 -3.42
CA PHE A 83 -12.53 5.08 -2.62
C PHE A 83 -11.95 5.71 -1.35
N LEU A 84 -11.13 4.97 -0.60
CA LEU A 84 -10.56 5.42 0.67
C LEU A 84 -9.56 6.56 0.48
N CYS A 85 -8.76 6.56 -0.60
CA CYS A 85 -7.91 7.69 -0.97
C CYS A 85 -8.74 8.96 -1.21
N TYR A 86 -9.86 8.87 -1.94
CA TYR A 86 -10.76 10.01 -2.11
C TYR A 86 -11.38 10.44 -0.79
N PHE A 87 -11.85 9.51 0.03
CA PHE A 87 -12.40 9.81 1.36
C PHE A 87 -11.40 10.56 2.25
N CYS A 88 -10.12 10.18 2.25
CA CYS A 88 -9.08 10.91 2.98
C CYS A 88 -8.91 12.36 2.48
N ARG A 89 -9.00 12.58 1.16
CA ARG A 89 -8.81 13.91 0.57
C ARG A 89 -9.94 14.91 0.87
N THR A 90 -11.10 14.44 1.31
CA THR A 90 -12.25 15.34 1.51
C THR A 90 -12.20 16.10 2.84
N SER A 91 -11.47 15.64 3.85
CA SER A 91 -11.35 16.33 5.15
C SER A 91 -10.23 15.76 6.03
N ARG A 92 -9.59 16.62 6.84
CA ARG A 92 -8.63 16.22 7.88
C ARG A 92 -9.23 15.26 8.91
N GLN A 93 -10.51 15.41 9.21
CA GLN A 93 -11.22 14.52 10.14
C GLN A 93 -11.45 13.12 9.53
N ASN A 94 -11.57 13.03 8.21
CA ASN A 94 -11.69 11.75 7.50
C ASN A 94 -10.33 11.04 7.42
N GLN A 95 -9.25 11.80 7.25
CA GLN A 95 -7.89 11.28 7.41
C GLN A 95 -7.67 10.68 8.79
N LYS A 96 -8.09 11.38 9.85
CA LYS A 96 -7.99 10.89 11.23
C LYS A 96 -8.73 9.56 11.43
N ALA A 97 -9.95 9.43 10.88
CA ALA A 97 -10.69 8.17 10.93
C ALA A 97 -9.98 7.02 10.19
N MET A 98 -9.26 7.33 9.10
CA MET A 98 -8.44 6.34 8.39
C MET A 98 -7.10 6.04 9.07
N PHE A 99 -6.54 7.01 9.80
CA PHE A 99 -5.29 6.85 10.55
C PHE A 99 -5.41 5.78 11.64
N ASP A 100 -6.60 5.59 12.21
CA ASP A 100 -6.88 4.51 13.18
C ASP A 100 -6.65 3.10 12.57
N HIS A 101 -6.72 2.99 11.24
CA HIS A 101 -6.45 1.75 10.50
C HIS A 101 -5.02 1.66 9.94
N LEU A 102 -4.13 2.61 10.25
CA LEU A 102 -2.80 2.71 9.65
C LEU A 102 -1.97 1.42 9.83
N SER A 103 -2.01 0.76 10.99
CA SER A 103 -1.27 -0.50 11.22
C SER A 103 -1.64 -1.57 10.19
N PHE A 104 -2.94 -1.78 9.98
CA PHE A 104 -3.44 -2.76 9.03
C PHE A 104 -3.02 -2.41 7.59
N LEU A 105 -3.12 -1.13 7.22
CA LEU A 105 -2.73 -0.67 5.88
C LEU A 105 -1.23 -0.90 5.62
N LEU A 106 -0.38 -0.65 6.62
CA LEU A 106 1.06 -0.88 6.53
C LEU A 106 1.42 -2.37 6.58
N GLU A 107 0.66 -3.22 7.25
CA GLU A 107 0.85 -4.68 7.19
C GLU A 107 0.58 -5.27 5.79
N ASN A 108 -0.25 -4.59 5.00
CA ASN A 108 -0.65 -5.01 3.66
C ASN A 108 -0.10 -4.07 2.58
N SER A 109 0.89 -3.24 2.90
CA SER A 109 1.36 -2.17 2.00
C SER A 109 2.02 -2.69 0.73
N ASN A 110 2.61 -3.89 0.76
CA ASN A 110 3.26 -4.52 -0.38
C ASN A 110 2.28 -5.00 -1.46
N ILE A 111 0.99 -5.04 -1.16
CA ILE A 111 -0.02 -5.56 -2.07
C ILE A 111 -0.20 -4.60 -3.25
N LEU A 112 0.01 -5.13 -4.46
CA LEU A 112 -0.16 -4.44 -5.75
C LEU A 112 0.88 -3.35 -6.05
N LEU A 113 1.98 -3.24 -5.28
CA LEU A 113 3.00 -2.21 -5.51
C LEU A 113 3.81 -2.42 -6.79
N ALA A 114 4.06 -3.67 -7.19
CA ALA A 114 4.78 -4.00 -8.43
C ALA A 114 4.10 -3.50 -9.72
N ARG A 115 2.86 -2.99 -9.65
CA ARG A 115 2.09 -2.47 -10.80
C ARG A 115 2.00 -0.94 -10.74
N PRO A 116 2.88 -0.19 -11.44
CA PRO A 116 2.86 1.28 -11.42
C PRO A 116 1.52 1.90 -11.82
N SER A 117 0.74 1.24 -12.69
CA SER A 117 -0.59 1.69 -13.11
C SER A 117 -1.64 1.73 -12.00
N LEU A 118 -1.36 1.10 -10.85
CA LEU A 118 -2.25 1.09 -9.68
C LEU A 118 -1.87 2.14 -8.63
N ARG A 119 -0.90 3.03 -8.92
CA ARG A 119 -0.54 4.16 -8.06
C ARG A 119 -1.78 5.01 -7.75
N GLY A 120 -2.00 5.30 -6.47
CA GLY A 120 -3.20 5.93 -5.92
C GLY A 120 -4.32 4.96 -5.55
N SER A 121 -4.13 3.64 -5.69
CA SER A 121 -5.14 2.61 -5.44
C SER A 121 -4.57 1.35 -4.77
N THR A 122 -3.48 1.48 -4.00
CA THR A 122 -2.94 0.39 -3.16
C THR A 122 -3.14 0.70 -1.67
N PRO A 123 -3.02 -0.30 -0.77
CA PRO A 123 -3.09 -0.05 0.68
C PRO A 123 -2.04 0.97 1.16
N LEU A 124 -0.84 0.98 0.57
CA LEU A 124 0.18 2.00 0.85
C LEU A 124 -0.29 3.42 0.47
N ASP A 125 -1.02 3.57 -0.64
CA ASP A 125 -1.58 4.87 -1.05
C ASP A 125 -2.67 5.36 -0.09
N VAL A 126 -3.45 4.44 0.49
CA VAL A 126 -4.44 4.78 1.53
C VAL A 126 -3.73 5.20 2.81
N ALA A 127 -2.70 4.46 3.23
CA ALA A 127 -1.87 4.83 4.37
C ALA A 127 -1.27 6.23 4.17
N TYR A 128 -0.71 6.50 2.99
CA TYR A 128 -0.21 7.82 2.62
C TYR A 128 -1.31 8.89 2.72
N SER A 129 -2.46 8.66 2.08
CA SER A 129 -3.57 9.63 2.05
C SER A 129 -4.11 9.94 3.44
N SER A 130 -4.00 9.01 4.39
CA SER A 130 -4.40 9.20 5.79
C SER A 130 -3.49 10.13 6.59
N VAL A 131 -2.28 10.44 6.09
CA VAL A 131 -1.30 11.34 6.75
C VAL A 131 -0.98 12.57 5.91
N MET A 132 -1.20 12.51 4.59
CA MET A 132 -0.85 13.53 3.61
C MET A 132 -1.31 14.94 4.03
N GLU A 133 -0.38 15.90 3.98
CA GLU A 133 -0.64 17.33 4.26
C GLU A 133 -1.25 17.62 5.66
N ASN A 134 -1.12 16.67 6.59
CA ASN A 134 -1.68 16.75 7.93
C ASN A 134 -0.59 16.66 9.00
N THR A 135 -0.15 17.82 9.47
CA THR A 135 0.92 17.93 10.47
C THR A 135 0.57 17.26 11.81
N GLU A 136 -0.70 17.30 12.24
CA GLU A 136 -1.15 16.64 13.49
C GLU A 136 -0.94 15.12 13.39
N LEU A 137 -1.36 14.50 12.28
CA LEU A 137 -1.24 13.06 12.07
C LEU A 137 0.20 12.64 11.79
N ALA A 138 0.98 13.49 11.11
CA ALA A 138 2.42 13.25 10.91
C ALA A 138 3.18 13.22 12.24
N LEU A 139 2.87 14.13 13.17
CA LEU A 139 3.42 14.12 14.54
C LEU A 139 2.90 12.96 15.40
N ALA A 140 1.73 12.40 15.07
CA ALA A 140 1.18 11.24 15.75
C ALA A 140 1.81 9.90 15.29
N LEU A 141 2.65 9.91 14.25
CA LEU A 141 3.38 8.73 13.81
C LEU A 141 4.34 8.24 14.91
N ARG A 142 4.42 6.93 15.04
CA ARG A 142 5.28 6.24 16.00
C ARG A 142 6.29 5.37 15.28
N GLU A 143 7.38 5.05 15.98
CA GLU A 143 8.52 4.29 15.44
C GLU A 143 8.07 2.99 14.74
N HIS A 144 7.10 2.25 15.30
CA HIS A 144 6.66 0.96 14.76
C HIS A 144 6.01 1.06 13.37
N TYR A 145 5.38 2.19 13.02
CA TYR A 145 4.82 2.40 11.69
C TYR A 145 5.92 2.60 10.64
N LEU A 146 6.90 3.45 10.96
CA LEU A 146 8.03 3.75 10.07
C LEU A 146 8.99 2.56 9.96
N GLU A 147 9.16 1.80 11.05
CA GLU A 147 9.95 0.59 11.06
C GLU A 147 9.40 -0.47 10.09
N LYS A 148 8.07 -0.62 10.04
CA LYS A 148 7.43 -1.53 9.08
C LYS A 148 7.80 -1.20 7.64
N ILE A 149 7.78 0.08 7.28
CA ILE A 149 8.17 0.55 5.94
C ILE A 149 9.67 0.33 5.69
N ALA A 150 10.52 0.60 6.69
CA ALA A 150 11.96 0.34 6.58
C ALA A 150 12.26 -1.16 6.34
N ILE A 151 11.52 -2.07 6.97
CA ILE A 151 11.64 -3.52 6.74
C ILE A 151 11.23 -3.90 5.32
N TYR A 152 10.15 -3.32 4.77
CA TYR A 152 9.78 -3.61 3.39
C TYR A 152 10.79 -3.04 2.39
N LEU A 153 11.26 -1.81 2.63
CA LEU A 153 12.31 -1.20 1.81
C LEU A 153 13.60 -2.03 1.82
N SER A 154 14.00 -2.57 2.97
CA SER A 154 15.20 -3.42 3.07
C SER A 154 15.07 -4.69 2.23
N ARG A 155 13.85 -5.26 2.12
CA ARG A 155 13.58 -6.41 1.25
C ARG A 155 13.69 -6.05 -0.23
N CYS A 156 13.18 -4.89 -0.63
CA CYS A 156 13.36 -4.39 -2.01
C CYS A 156 14.85 -4.33 -2.37
N GLY A 157 15.71 -3.97 -1.41
CA GLY A 157 17.15 -3.97 -1.61
C GLY A 157 17.82 -5.34 -1.77
N LEU A 158 17.14 -6.44 -1.46
CA LEU A 158 17.71 -7.80 -1.46
C LEU A 158 17.06 -8.72 -2.49
N GLN A 159 16.03 -8.26 -3.19
CA GLN A 159 15.20 -9.09 -4.06
C GLN A 159 15.10 -8.49 -5.45
N SER A 160 15.39 -9.30 -6.47
CA SER A 160 15.16 -8.96 -7.87
C SER A 160 13.67 -8.81 -8.17
N ASN A 161 13.31 -7.86 -9.03
CA ASN A 161 11.95 -7.71 -9.51
C ASN A 161 11.66 -8.70 -10.66
N SER A 162 11.03 -9.84 -10.35
CA SER A 162 10.73 -10.89 -11.34
C SER A 162 9.83 -10.40 -12.48
N GLU A 163 8.88 -9.49 -12.23
CA GLU A 163 8.00 -8.96 -13.28
C GLU A 163 8.78 -8.14 -14.32
N LEU A 164 9.81 -7.41 -13.91
CA LEU A 164 10.69 -6.69 -14.85
C LEU A 164 11.57 -7.66 -15.64
N VAL A 165 12.12 -8.68 -14.98
CA VAL A 165 12.93 -9.70 -15.65
C VAL A 165 12.11 -10.46 -16.69
N GLU A 166 10.87 -10.85 -16.39
CA GLU A 166 9.94 -11.47 -17.36
C GLU A 166 9.63 -10.57 -18.56
N LYS A 167 9.64 -9.24 -18.37
CA LYS A 167 9.46 -8.26 -19.46
C LYS A 167 10.74 -8.03 -20.27
N GLY A 168 11.82 -8.74 -19.97
CA GLY A 168 13.10 -8.68 -20.69
C GLY A 168 14.06 -7.60 -20.20
N TYR A 169 13.80 -6.99 -19.03
CA TYR A 169 14.76 -6.06 -18.43
C TYR A 169 15.91 -6.82 -17.75
N PRO A 170 17.12 -6.24 -17.68
CA PRO A 170 18.22 -6.82 -16.92
C PRO A 170 17.87 -6.99 -15.44
N ASP A 171 18.31 -8.10 -14.84
CA ASP A 171 18.21 -8.27 -13.40
C ASP A 171 19.19 -7.34 -12.68
N LEU A 172 18.66 -6.45 -11.85
CA LEU A 172 19.44 -5.50 -11.05
C LEU A 172 19.88 -6.09 -9.70
N GLY A 173 19.28 -7.20 -9.26
CA GLY A 173 19.48 -7.75 -7.91
C GLY A 173 18.75 -6.99 -6.80
N TRP A 174 17.89 -6.03 -7.16
CA TRP A 174 17.03 -5.26 -6.25
C TRP A 174 15.76 -4.81 -6.97
N ASP A 175 14.73 -4.40 -6.22
CA ASP A 175 13.43 -3.96 -6.74
C ASP A 175 13.32 -2.42 -6.75
N PRO A 176 13.52 -1.76 -7.91
CA PRO A 176 13.37 -0.33 -8.03
C PRO A 176 11.92 0.14 -7.97
N VAL A 177 10.96 -0.70 -8.34
CA VAL A 177 9.55 -0.31 -8.49
C VAL A 177 8.90 -0.20 -7.13
N GLU A 178 9.06 -1.22 -6.27
CA GLU A 178 8.52 -1.14 -4.91
C GLU A 178 9.34 -0.20 -4.02
N GLY A 179 10.67 -0.18 -4.17
CA GLY A 179 11.56 0.65 -3.38
C GLY A 179 11.23 2.15 -3.46
N GLU A 180 10.97 2.67 -4.67
CA GLU A 180 10.54 4.07 -4.87
C GLU A 180 9.28 4.39 -4.05
N ARG A 181 8.33 3.46 -3.97
CA ARG A 181 7.03 3.67 -3.33
C ARG A 181 7.15 3.79 -1.82
N TYR A 182 8.03 3.00 -1.21
CA TYR A 182 8.33 3.10 0.21
C TYR A 182 9.14 4.36 0.55
N LEU A 183 10.09 4.74 -0.30
CA LEU A 183 10.83 5.99 -0.14
C LEU A 183 9.92 7.21 -0.26
N ASP A 184 9.00 7.22 -1.21
CA ASP A 184 7.97 8.26 -1.33
C ASP A 184 7.15 8.36 -0.04
N PHE A 185 6.66 7.23 0.49
CA PHE A 185 5.91 7.23 1.75
C PHE A 185 6.72 7.84 2.90
N LEU A 186 7.99 7.45 3.07
CA LEU A 186 8.87 8.01 4.09
C LEU A 186 9.10 9.50 3.88
N ARG A 187 9.33 9.94 2.63
CA ARG A 187 9.48 11.36 2.26
C ARG A 187 8.27 12.18 2.72
N PHE A 188 7.05 11.66 2.55
CA PHE A 188 5.84 12.36 2.97
C PHE A 188 5.61 12.36 4.48
N CYS A 189 6.18 11.39 5.21
CA CYS A 189 6.16 11.42 6.67
C CYS A 189 7.13 12.47 7.25
N VAL A 190 8.23 12.75 6.56
CA VAL A 190 9.27 13.70 7.01
C VAL A 190 9.07 15.11 6.47
N TRP A 191 8.27 15.30 5.41
CA TRP A 191 8.05 16.59 4.76
C TRP A 191 6.57 16.86 4.57
N VAL A 192 6.02 17.81 5.32
CA VAL A 192 4.59 18.13 5.36
C VAL A 192 4.40 19.63 5.16
N ASN A 193 3.54 20.03 4.22
CA ASN A 193 3.21 21.44 3.94
C ASN A 193 4.41 22.37 3.69
N GLY A 194 5.52 21.83 3.14
CA GLY A 194 6.73 22.62 2.86
C GLY A 194 7.73 22.68 4.02
N GLU A 195 7.45 22.02 5.13
CA GLU A 195 8.30 22.00 6.33
C GLU A 195 8.72 20.57 6.67
N SER A 196 9.89 20.43 7.33
CA SER A 196 10.34 19.13 7.82
C SER A 196 9.76 18.81 9.19
N VAL A 197 9.31 17.57 9.36
CA VAL A 197 8.96 16.99 10.66
C VAL A 197 10.20 16.31 11.23
N GLU A 198 11.01 17.07 11.98
CA GLU A 198 12.33 16.66 12.48
C GLU A 198 12.29 15.35 13.30
N GLU A 199 11.26 15.14 14.11
CA GLU A 199 11.09 13.90 14.89
C GLU A 199 10.99 12.67 13.98
N ASN A 200 10.19 12.76 12.91
CA ASN A 200 10.05 11.72 11.91
C ASN A 200 11.35 11.55 11.11
N ALA A 201 12.02 12.64 10.73
CA ALA A 201 13.29 12.57 10.01
C ALA A 201 14.36 11.82 10.82
N ASN A 202 14.50 12.16 12.11
CA ASN A 202 15.41 11.48 13.03
C ASN A 202 15.08 9.99 13.20
N LEU A 203 13.79 9.63 13.28
CA LEU A 203 13.34 8.25 13.32
C LEU A 203 13.71 7.50 12.03
N VAL A 204 13.38 8.06 10.88
CA VAL A 204 13.67 7.46 9.57
C VAL A 204 15.16 7.25 9.38
N ILE A 205 15.99 8.25 9.66
CA ILE A 205 17.46 8.15 9.54
C ILE A 205 17.99 7.01 10.44
N ARG A 206 17.56 6.93 11.70
CA ARG A 206 17.97 5.85 12.62
C ARG A 206 17.55 4.47 12.11
N LEU A 207 16.35 4.35 11.57
CA LEU A 207 15.82 3.08 11.04
C LEU A 207 16.56 2.63 9.78
N LEU A 208 16.95 3.56 8.91
CA LEU A 208 17.69 3.28 7.67
C LEU A 208 19.15 2.93 7.95
N ILE A 209 19.84 3.63 8.86
CA ILE A 209 21.23 3.31 9.23
C ILE A 209 21.34 1.90 9.84
N ARG A 210 20.32 1.47 10.60
CA ARG A 210 20.25 0.11 11.16
C ARG A 210 19.96 -0.98 10.12
N ARG A 211 19.66 -0.61 8.87
CA ARG A 211 19.29 -1.50 7.76
C ARG A 211 20.00 -1.05 6.48
N PRO A 212 21.31 -1.33 6.33
CA PRO A 212 22.08 -0.90 5.15
C PRO A 212 21.49 -1.42 3.83
N GLU A 213 20.67 -2.48 3.88
CA GLU A 213 19.95 -3.03 2.73
C GLU A 213 18.91 -2.06 2.15
N CYS A 214 18.45 -1.07 2.91
CA CYS A 214 17.61 0.01 2.39
C CYS A 214 18.35 0.92 1.40
N LEU A 215 19.69 0.96 1.45
CA LEU A 215 20.51 1.72 0.51
C LEU A 215 20.65 0.94 -0.80
N GLY A 216 20.81 1.65 -1.92
CA GLY A 216 21.11 1.00 -3.20
C GLY A 216 22.44 0.23 -3.12
N PRO A 217 22.59 -0.92 -3.80
CA PRO A 217 23.79 -1.77 -3.69
C PRO A 217 25.13 -1.02 -3.87
N ALA A 218 25.18 -0.02 -4.75
CA ALA A 218 26.36 0.80 -4.99
C ALA A 218 26.79 1.69 -3.78
N LEU A 219 25.89 1.91 -2.81
CA LEU A 219 26.11 2.72 -1.62
C LEU A 219 26.31 1.87 -0.35
N ARG A 220 26.21 0.53 -0.45
CA ARG A 220 26.33 -0.39 0.69
C ARG A 220 27.77 -0.76 1.02
N GLY A 221 28.67 -0.67 0.05
CA GLY A 221 30.07 -0.97 0.27
C GLY A 221 30.68 0.03 1.24
N GLU A 222 31.52 -0.44 2.16
CA GLU A 222 32.70 0.34 2.52
C GLU A 222 33.40 0.63 1.19
N GLY A 223 33.55 1.90 0.82
CA GLY A 223 34.17 2.26 -0.44
C GLY A 223 35.51 1.53 -0.60
N GLU A 224 35.95 1.30 -1.84
CA GLU A 224 37.37 1.03 -2.10
C GLU A 224 38.15 2.28 -1.65
N GLY A 225 38.49 2.32 -0.35
CA GLY A 225 39.35 3.31 0.28
C GLY A 225 40.80 2.89 0.20
#